data_AF-A0A957F813-F1
#
_entry.id   AF-A0A957F813-F1
#
_cell.length_a   1.000
_cell.length_b   1.000
_cell.length_c   1.000
_cell.angle_alpha   90.00
_cell.angle_beta   90.00
_cell.angle_gamma   90.00
#
_symmetry.space_group_name_H-M   'P 1'
#
loop_
_entity.id
_entity.type
_entity.pdbx_description
1 polymer ?
#
loop_
_entity_poly.entity_id
_entity_poly.type
_entity_poly.pdbx_seq_one_letter_code
_entity_poly.pdbx_strand_id
1 'polypeptide(L)' 'DALDTGNPIAVTFVAGYADASAVPGMAKAAILLQIGEIYANREAAITGTIVAVSPAVQRVLNLLKVRY' A
#
# COMPACT_ATOMS: atom_id res chain seq x y z
N ASP A 1 4.29 -23.10 1.38
CA ASP A 1 5.01 -24.33 1.73
C ASP A 1 5.44 -25.06 0.46
N ALA A 2 6.38 -24.47 -0.30
CA ALA A 2 6.86 -25.00 -1.59
C ALA A 2 8.24 -24.45 -2.00
N LEU A 3 8.98 -23.82 -1.08
CA LEU A 3 10.34 -23.36 -1.33
C LEU A 3 11.40 -24.39 -0.89
N ASP A 4 10.99 -25.61 -0.52
CA ASP A 4 11.79 -26.47 0.36
C ASP A 4 12.02 -27.90 -0.15
N THR A 5 12.36 -28.10 -1.43
CA THR A 5 12.72 -29.45 -1.90
C THR A 5 13.79 -29.40 -3.00
N GLY A 6 15.02 -29.05 -2.63
CA GLY A 6 16.18 -29.31 -3.48
C GLY A 6 17.39 -28.42 -3.18
N ASN A 7 17.23 -27.10 -3.28
CA ASN A 7 18.29 -26.11 -3.00
C ASN A 7 17.71 -24.67 -2.97
N PRO A 8 17.18 -24.17 -1.84
CA PRO A 8 16.64 -22.82 -1.77
C PRO A 8 17.76 -21.77 -1.83
N ILE A 9 17.66 -20.81 -2.76
CA ILE A 9 18.52 -19.62 -2.79
C ILE A 9 17.87 -18.55 -1.91
N ALA A 10 18.47 -18.25 -0.76
CA ALA A 10 18.05 -17.15 0.08
C ALA A 10 18.70 -15.84 -0.41
N VAL A 11 17.89 -14.82 -0.73
CA VAL A 11 18.36 -13.49 -1.10
C VAL A 11 18.02 -12.52 0.01
N THR A 12 19.05 -12.02 0.70
CA THR A 12 18.91 -10.92 1.65
C THR A 12 19.07 -9.60 0.92
N PHE A 13 18.04 -8.76 0.93
CA PHE A 13 18.09 -7.42 0.35
C PHE A 13 17.29 -6.44 1.22
N VAL A 14 17.61 -5.16 1.10
CA VAL A 14 16.86 -4.07 1.74
C VAL A 14 15.94 -3.48 0.68
N ALA A 15 14.63 -3.49 0.95
CA ALA A 15 13.61 -2.93 0.06
C ALA A 15 13.06 -1.65 0.67
N GLY A 16 13.00 -0.58 -0.13
CA GLY A 16 12.46 0.71 0.30
C GLY A 16 13.08 1.88 -0.43
N TYR A 17 12.57 3.08 -0.14
CA TYR A 17 13.21 4.32 -0.56
C TYR A 17 14.32 4.67 0.42
N ALA A 18 15.51 5.03 -0.07
CA ALA A 18 16.66 5.34 0.77
C ALA A 18 16.42 6.57 1.66
N ASP A 19 15.73 7.57 1.12
CA ASP A 19 15.45 8.83 1.79
C ASP A 19 13.96 9.20 1.74
N ALA A 20 13.51 10.02 2.70
CA ALA A 20 12.15 10.55 2.69
C ALA A 20 11.85 11.42 1.46
N SER A 21 12.87 12.05 0.87
CA SER A 21 12.76 12.81 -0.38
C SER A 21 12.56 11.90 -1.60
N ALA A 22 13.08 10.67 -1.58
CA ALA A 22 12.99 9.70 -2.66
C ALA A 22 11.60 9.05 -2.79
N VAL A 23 10.75 9.18 -1.77
CA VAL A 23 9.36 8.72 -1.84
C VAL A 23 8.59 9.57 -2.87
N PRO A 24 7.98 8.96 -3.91
CA PRO A 24 7.23 9.68 -4.93
C PRO A 24 6.13 10.56 -4.33
N GLY A 25 5.95 11.76 -4.87
CA GLY A 25 4.92 12.70 -4.38
C GLY A 25 3.51 12.10 -4.38
N MET A 26 3.20 11.23 -5.36
CA MET A 26 1.91 10.52 -5.41
C MET A 26 1.73 9.55 -4.24
N ALA A 27 2.79 8.88 -3.78
CA ALA A 27 2.71 7.99 -2.62
C ALA A 27 2.41 8.78 -1.34
N LYS A 28 3.05 9.94 -1.17
CA LYS A 28 2.79 10.87 -0.06
C LYS A 28 1.34 11.37 -0.09
N ALA A 29 0.83 11.73 -1.27
CA ALA A 29 -0.55 12.17 -1.45
C ALA A 29 -1.56 11.06 -1.11
N ALA A 30 -1.31 9.82 -1.53
CA ALA A 30 -2.16 8.67 -1.18
C ALA A 30 -2.23 8.45 0.34
N ILE A 31 -1.09 8.54 1.02
CA ILE A 31 -1.01 8.39 2.49
C ILE A 31 -1.82 9.48 3.18
N LEU A 32 -1.64 10.76 2.80
CA LEU A 32 -2.38 11.87 3.40
C LEU A 32 -3.89 11.74 3.18
N LEU A 33 -4.29 11.33 1.98
CA LEU A 33 -5.70 11.14 1.66
C LEU A 33 -6.34 10.00 2.48
N GLN A 34 -5.62 8.87 2.61
CA GLN A 34 -6.07 7.75 3.44
C GLN A 34 -6.18 8.13 4.93
N ILE A 35 -5.22 8.91 5.44
CA ILE A 35 -5.25 9.38 6.84
C ILE A 35 -6.40 10.37 7.05
N GLY A 36 -6.61 11.31 6.12
CA GLY A 36 -7.73 12.25 6.19
C GLY A 36 -9.09 11.54 6.21
N GLU A 37 -9.23 10.47 5.45
CA GLU A 37 -10.44 9.64 5.42
C GLU A 37 -10.68 8.92 6.76
N ILE A 38 -9.63 8.34 7.37
CA ILE A 38 -9.71 7.66 8.67
C ILE A 38 -9.95 8.65 9.82
N TYR A 39 -9.43 9.88 9.69
CA TYR A 39 -9.69 10.94 10.67
C TYR A 39 -11.13 11.45 10.59
N ALA A 40 -11.64 11.70 9.39
CA ALA A 40 -12.99 12.19 9.16
C ALA A 40 -14.06 11.13 9.50
N ASN A 41 -13.79 9.86 9.21
CA ASN A 41 -14.71 8.75 9.42
C ASN A 41 -14.18 7.83 10.53
N ARG A 42 -14.67 8.02 11.76
CA ARG A 42 -14.20 7.32 12.98
C ARG A 42 -14.96 6.02 13.28
N GLU A 43 -16.05 5.76 12.56
CA GLU A 43 -16.69 4.45 12.45
C GLU A 43 -16.33 3.83 11.11
N ALA A 44 -16.24 2.51 11.04
CA ALA A 44 -16.18 1.82 9.76
C ALA A 44 -17.41 2.25 8.97
N ALA A 45 -17.24 2.98 7.87
CA ALA A 45 -18.34 3.47 7.04
C ALA A 45 -19.18 2.33 6.40
N ILE A 46 -18.94 1.07 6.80
CA ILE A 46 -19.47 -0.14 6.21
C ILE A 46 -19.79 -1.15 7.32
N THR A 47 -21.00 -1.04 7.87
CA THR A 47 -21.69 -2.17 8.53
C THR A 47 -22.06 -3.19 7.45
N GLY A 48 -21.12 -4.06 7.07
CA GLY A 48 -21.37 -5.12 6.09
C GLY A 48 -20.17 -5.48 5.21
N THR A 49 -19.30 -6.35 5.75
CA THR A 49 -18.43 -7.29 5.00
C THR A 49 -17.29 -6.74 4.13
N ILE A 50 -17.20 -5.45 3.80
CA ILE A 50 -16.10 -4.93 2.96
C ILE A 50 -15.59 -3.62 3.55
N VAL A 51 -14.30 -3.53 3.88
CA VAL A 51 -13.64 -2.22 4.10
C VAL A 51 -13.24 -1.71 2.73
N ALA A 52 -14.03 -0.79 2.16
CA ALA A 52 -13.72 -0.14 0.89
C ALA A 52 -12.85 1.09 1.16
N VAL A 53 -11.67 1.12 0.53
CA VAL A 53 -10.84 2.33 0.45
C VAL A 53 -11.54 3.34 -0.46
N SER A 54 -11.50 4.65 -0.13
CA SER A 54 -12.15 5.63 -1.01
C SER A 54 -11.65 5.52 -2.45
N PRO A 55 -12.53 5.75 -3.44
CA PRO A 55 -12.15 5.69 -4.85
C PRO A 55 -10.97 6.60 -5.20
N ALA A 56 -10.79 7.71 -4.47
CA ALA A 56 -9.69 8.64 -4.68
C ALA A 56 -8.34 8.05 -4.20
N VAL A 57 -8.28 7.43 -3.02
CA VAL A 57 -7.07 6.72 -2.56
C VAL A 57 -6.74 5.55 -3.48
N GLN A 58 -7.74 4.76 -3.86
CA GLN A 58 -7.57 3.62 -4.75
C GLN A 58 -6.97 4.02 -6.10
N ARG A 59 -7.38 5.16 -6.67
CA ARG A 59 -6.83 5.70 -7.93
C ARG A 59 -5.35 6.06 -7.81
N VAL A 60 -4.96 6.74 -6.73
CA VAL A 60 -3.56 7.15 -6.54
C VAL A 60 -2.66 5.93 -6.29
N LEU A 61 -3.14 4.95 -5.50
CA LEU A 61 -2.42 3.70 -5.29
C LEU A 61 -2.27 2.88 -6.58
N ASN A 62 -3.29 2.88 -7.44
CA ASN A 62 -3.24 2.18 -8.72
C ASN A 62 -2.16 2.73 -9.68
N LEU A 63 -1.76 4.00 -9.54
CA LEU A 63 -0.68 4.58 -10.34
C LEU A 63 0.71 4.07 -9.92
N LEU A 64 0.85 3.59 -8.69
CA LEU A 64 2.10 3.03 -8.15
C LEU A 64 2.15 1.50 -8.26
N LYS A 65 1.03 0.88 -8.64
CA LYS A 65 0.93 -0.57 -8.72
C LYS A 65 1.64 -1.07 -9.98
N VAL A 66 2.61 -1.96 -9.81
CA VAL A 66 3.22 -2.71 -10.92
C VAL A 66 2.12 -3.57 -11.57
N ARG A 67 1.88 -3.34 -12.86
CA ARG A 67 1.02 -4.20 -13.68
C ARG A 67 1.91 -5.19 -14.41
N TYR A 68 1.81 -6.45 -14.00
CA TYR A 68 2.32 -7.60 -14.73
C TYR A 68 1.15 -8.33 -15.39
#